data_AF-A0A818KSP2-F1
#
_entry.id   AF-A0A818KSP2-F1
#
_cell.length_a   1.000
_cell.length_b   1.000
_cell.length_c   1.000
_cell.angle_alpha   90.00
_cell.angle_beta   90.00
_cell.angle_gamma   90.00
#
_symmetry.space_group_name_H-M   'P 1'
#
loop_
_entity.id
_entity.type
_entity.pdbx_description
1 polymer ?
#
loop_
_entity_poly.entity_id
_entity_poly.type
_entity_poly.pdbx_seq_one_letter_code
_entity_poly.pdbx_strand_id
1 'polypeptide(L)'
;LGDLSALAIYWNTNAHSRSGLSRDEVLKNLRQRIAVNNQQAPTDIEYILRPLNIKARIVLAMKPRQEEFKRPMFDIKVDLDEISLNINRDQYSDLLHLLEFRDYLSVQSKYIKYRISNDIIEKPTVKKWKFAYEAIVNEEVRPKFECYKWENIKLHLDRCREYRSIHFQELLGKTTVEQKQRAEVKYNTNYRNNSKSRFIYSI
;
A
#
# COMPACT_ATOMS: atom_id res chain seq x y z
N LEU A 1 -20.10 -6.29 -13.75
CA LEU A 1 -19.30 -6.35 -14.99
C LEU A 1 -18.88 -4.92 -15.26
N GLY A 2 -17.59 -4.65 -15.36
CA GLY A 2 -17.06 -3.32 -15.67
C GLY A 2 -16.37 -3.38 -17.03
N ASP A 3 -16.75 -2.49 -17.93
CA ASP A 3 -16.15 -2.38 -19.25
C ASP A 3 -15.29 -1.11 -19.30
N LEU A 4 -14.04 -1.25 -19.71
CA LEU A 4 -13.08 -0.18 -19.84
C LEU A 4 -12.59 -0.14 -21.28
N SER A 5 -12.95 0.91 -22.01
CA SER A 5 -12.51 1.12 -23.38
C SER A 5 -11.25 1.98 -23.43
N ALA A 6 -10.30 1.63 -24.31
CA ALA A 6 -9.08 2.39 -24.61
C ALA A 6 -8.16 2.68 -23.40
N LEU A 7 -7.93 1.69 -22.53
CA LEU A 7 -6.89 1.79 -21.51
C LEU A 7 -5.51 1.80 -22.18
N ALA A 8 -4.75 2.87 -22.00
CA ALA A 8 -3.38 2.98 -22.47
C ALA A 8 -2.45 3.37 -21.33
N ILE A 9 -1.21 2.86 -21.36
CA ILE A 9 -0.16 3.23 -20.41
C ILE A 9 1.01 3.75 -21.22
N TYR A 10 1.47 4.95 -20.87
CA TYR A 10 2.63 5.58 -21.49
C TYR A 10 3.69 5.91 -20.45
N TRP A 11 4.94 5.90 -20.88
CA TRP A 11 6.08 6.28 -20.07
C TRP A 11 7.03 7.10 -20.93
N ASN A 12 7.06 8.41 -20.68
CA ASN A 12 7.98 9.31 -21.39
C ASN A 12 9.25 9.46 -20.55
N THR A 13 10.39 9.01 -21.05
CA THR A 13 11.69 9.06 -20.35
C THR A 13 12.21 10.50 -20.21
N ASN A 14 12.03 11.33 -21.24
CA ASN A 14 12.44 12.74 -21.25
C ASN A 14 11.25 13.70 -21.02
N ALA A 15 10.43 13.45 -20.00
CA ALA A 15 9.31 14.32 -19.67
C ALA A 15 9.76 15.59 -18.92
N HIS A 16 9.35 16.76 -19.42
CA HIS A 16 9.51 18.00 -18.67
C HIS A 16 8.55 18.05 -17.47
N SER A 17 9.07 18.42 -16.30
CA SER A 17 8.24 18.62 -15.12
C SER A 17 7.22 19.73 -15.39
N ARG A 18 5.95 19.44 -15.08
CA ARG A 18 4.84 20.40 -15.15
C ARG A 18 4.60 21.09 -13.81
N SER A 19 5.45 20.84 -12.81
CA SER A 19 5.38 21.46 -11.49
C SER A 19 5.61 22.97 -11.62
N GLY A 20 4.62 23.79 -11.26
CA GLY A 20 4.71 25.25 -11.31
C GLY A 20 3.98 25.91 -12.48
N LEU A 21 3.37 25.14 -13.39
CA LEU A 21 2.50 25.69 -14.44
C LEU A 21 1.16 26.19 -13.86
N SER A 22 0.54 27.15 -14.54
CA SER A 22 -0.81 27.60 -14.17
C SER A 22 -1.83 26.49 -14.42
N ARG A 23 -2.93 26.48 -13.65
CA ARG A 23 -4.01 25.48 -13.78
C ARG A 23 -4.53 25.39 -15.22
N ASP A 24 -4.67 26.52 -15.88
CA ASP A 24 -5.19 26.59 -17.25
C ASP A 24 -4.23 25.98 -18.27
N GLU A 25 -2.93 26.17 -18.08
CA GLU A 25 -1.88 25.57 -18.91
C GLU A 25 -1.83 24.05 -18.72
N VAL A 26 -1.97 23.58 -17.48
CA VAL A 26 -2.05 22.13 -17.19
C VAL A 26 -3.29 21.52 -17.86
N LEU A 27 -4.45 22.16 -17.76
CA LEU A 27 -5.68 21.67 -18.40
C LEU A 27 -5.56 21.66 -19.92
N LYS A 28 -4.97 22.69 -20.53
CA LYS A 28 -4.71 22.74 -21.98
C LYS A 28 -3.81 21.58 -22.42
N ASN A 29 -2.71 21.37 -21.69
CA ASN A 29 -1.76 20.28 -21.92
C ASN A 29 -2.36 18.89 -21.73
N LEU A 30 -3.32 18.73 -20.80
CA LEU A 30 -4.02 17.46 -20.59
C LEU A 30 -5.03 17.21 -21.71
N ARG A 31 -5.82 18.21 -22.10
CA ARG A 31 -6.78 18.10 -23.20
C ARG A 31 -6.12 17.73 -24.53
N GLN A 32 -4.95 18.30 -24.82
CA GLN A 32 -4.16 17.97 -26.01
C GLN A 32 -3.66 16.52 -26.03
N ARG A 33 -3.60 15.85 -24.88
CA ARG A 33 -3.17 14.45 -24.75
C ARG A 33 -4.31 13.44 -24.77
N ILE A 34 -5.56 13.91 -24.75
CA ILE A 34 -6.72 13.03 -24.91
C ILE A 34 -6.78 12.65 -26.38
N ALA A 35 -6.63 11.36 -26.68
CA ALA A 35 -6.88 10.85 -28.02
C ALA A 35 -8.36 11.07 -28.36
N VAL A 36 -8.65 12.01 -29.25
CA VAL A 36 -10.00 12.20 -29.79
C VAL A 36 -10.16 11.20 -30.95
N ASN A 37 -11.26 10.45 -30.93
CA ASN A 37 -11.66 9.42 -31.90
C ASN A 37 -11.06 9.64 -33.30
N ASN A 38 -10.26 8.67 -33.76
CA ASN A 38 -9.64 8.58 -35.09
C ASN A 38 -8.50 9.55 -35.42
N GLN A 39 -8.02 10.36 -34.47
CA GLN A 39 -6.78 11.13 -34.67
C GLN A 39 -5.56 10.32 -34.23
N GLN A 40 -4.50 10.43 -35.02
CA GLN A 40 -3.20 9.81 -34.77
C GLN A 40 -2.73 10.21 -33.37
N ALA A 41 -2.31 9.22 -32.57
CA ALA A 41 -1.87 9.48 -31.20
C ALA A 41 -0.76 10.55 -31.20
N PRO A 42 -0.74 11.47 -30.22
CA PRO A 42 0.27 12.51 -30.17
C PRO A 42 1.67 11.90 -30.26
N THR A 43 2.51 12.40 -31.16
CA THR A 43 3.88 11.89 -31.42
C THR A 43 4.77 11.91 -30.18
N ASP A 44 4.42 12.76 -29.20
CA ASP A 44 5.20 12.99 -27.99
C ASP A 44 4.90 11.98 -26.87
N ILE A 45 4.11 10.93 -27.14
CA ILE A 45 3.72 9.92 -26.14
C ILE A 45 4.32 8.57 -26.51
N GLU A 46 5.18 8.07 -25.64
CA GLU A 46 5.79 6.76 -25.78
C GLU A 46 4.94 5.72 -25.03
N TYR A 47 4.09 5.00 -25.77
CA TYR A 47 3.21 3.99 -25.19
C TYR A 47 3.96 2.70 -24.83
N ILE A 48 3.87 2.30 -23.56
CA ILE A 48 4.25 0.95 -23.12
C ILE A 48 3.13 -0.03 -23.48
N LEU A 49 1.89 0.35 -23.16
CA LEU A 49 0.68 -0.40 -23.47
C LEU A 49 -0.16 0.45 -24.41
N ARG A 50 -0.37 -0.05 -25.63
CA ARG A 50 -1.29 0.59 -26.59
C ARG A 50 -2.73 0.54 -26.05
N PRO A 51 -3.61 1.44 -26.50
CA PRO A 51 -5.01 1.45 -26.08
C PRO A 51 -5.66 0.06 -26.23
N LEU A 52 -6.11 -0.49 -25.11
CA LEU A 52 -6.70 -1.81 -24.99
C LEU A 52 -8.12 -1.72 -24.43
N ASN A 53 -9.03 -2.54 -24.95
CA ASN A 53 -10.35 -2.73 -24.39
C ASN A 53 -10.32 -3.89 -23.39
N ILE A 54 -10.88 -3.65 -22.21
CA ILE A 54 -10.85 -4.58 -21.08
C ILE A 54 -12.28 -4.78 -20.58
N LYS A 55 -12.72 -6.03 -20.47
CA LYS A 55 -13.94 -6.40 -19.78
C LYS A 55 -13.58 -7.16 -18.51
N ALA A 56 -13.93 -6.60 -17.36
CA ALA A 56 -13.58 -7.20 -16.07
C ALA A 56 -14.84 -7.61 -15.29
N ARG A 57 -14.81 -8.83 -14.77
CA ARG A 57 -15.80 -9.36 -13.83
C ARG A 57 -15.11 -9.62 -12.50
N ILE A 58 -15.40 -8.76 -11.53
CA ILE A 58 -14.92 -8.89 -10.15
C ILE A 58 -16.05 -9.45 -9.31
N VAL A 59 -15.79 -10.55 -8.61
CA VAL A 59 -16.67 -11.17 -7.62
C VAL A 59 -15.98 -11.09 -6.26
N LEU A 60 -16.62 -10.40 -5.32
CA LEU A 60 -16.13 -10.24 -3.96
C LEU A 60 -16.93 -11.12 -3.01
N ALA A 61 -16.27 -12.02 -2.31
CA ALA A 61 -16.88 -12.75 -1.20
C ALA A 61 -16.81 -11.88 0.07
N MET A 62 -17.94 -11.30 0.49
CA MET A 62 -17.98 -10.38 1.64
C MET A 62 -17.71 -11.07 2.98
N LYS A 63 -17.99 -12.38 3.10
CA LYS A 63 -17.83 -13.15 4.35
C LYS A 63 -17.19 -14.52 4.10
N PRO A 64 -15.91 -14.56 3.70
CA PRO A 64 -15.25 -15.81 3.29
C PRO A 64 -15.16 -16.83 4.44
N ARG A 65 -15.14 -16.37 5.69
CA ARG A 65 -15.08 -17.21 6.90
C ARG A 65 -16.36 -18.01 7.17
N GLN A 66 -17.53 -17.53 6.73
CA GLN A 66 -18.80 -18.26 6.87
C GLN A 66 -18.90 -19.43 5.88
N GLU A 67 -18.20 -19.33 4.75
CA GLU A 67 -18.15 -20.38 3.72
C GLU A 67 -16.87 -21.23 3.83
N GLU A 68 -16.17 -21.21 4.98
CA GLU A 68 -14.91 -21.95 5.20
C GLU A 68 -13.85 -21.71 4.11
N PHE A 69 -13.83 -20.51 3.52
CA PHE A 69 -12.92 -20.16 2.41
C PHE A 69 -13.05 -21.07 1.17
N LYS A 70 -14.21 -21.71 0.96
CA LYS A 70 -14.49 -22.49 -0.26
C LYS A 70 -14.40 -21.66 -1.55
N ARG A 71 -14.60 -20.34 -1.44
CA ARG A 71 -14.43 -19.38 -2.53
C ARG A 71 -13.34 -18.36 -2.17
N PRO A 72 -12.50 -17.95 -3.14
CA PRO A 72 -11.50 -16.91 -2.89
C PRO A 72 -12.20 -15.59 -2.53
N MET A 73 -11.54 -14.77 -1.72
CA MET A 73 -12.08 -13.47 -1.31
C MET A 73 -12.29 -12.54 -2.51
N PHE A 74 -11.37 -12.57 -3.47
CA PHE A 74 -11.46 -11.88 -4.74
C PHE A 74 -11.36 -12.90 -5.88
N ASP A 75 -12.40 -13.02 -6.70
CA ASP A 75 -12.36 -13.71 -7.99
C ASP A 75 -12.47 -12.65 -9.10
N ILE A 76 -11.35 -12.41 -9.80
CA ILE A 76 -11.26 -11.40 -10.85
C ILE A 76 -11.05 -12.15 -12.16
N LYS A 77 -12.01 -12.01 -13.08
CA LYS A 77 -11.91 -12.49 -14.45
C LYS A 77 -11.79 -11.29 -15.37
N VAL A 78 -10.80 -11.31 -16.25
CA VAL A 78 -10.54 -10.21 -17.17
C VAL A 78 -10.47 -10.78 -18.57
N ASP A 79 -11.34 -10.31 -19.44
CA ASP A 79 -11.35 -10.61 -20.87
C ASP A 79 -10.69 -9.44 -21.60
N LEU A 80 -9.64 -9.75 -22.35
CA LEU A 80 -8.77 -8.82 -23.07
C LEU A 80 -8.76 -9.22 -24.53
N ASP A 81 -8.83 -8.26 -25.46
CA ASP A 81 -8.79 -8.53 -26.89
C ASP A 81 -7.35 -8.81 -27.37
N GLU A 82 -6.52 -7.77 -27.52
CA GLU A 82 -5.14 -7.89 -28.01
C GLU A 82 -4.16 -7.05 -27.18
N ILE A 83 -3.21 -7.70 -26.51
CA ILE A 83 -2.21 -7.01 -25.69
C ILE A 83 -0.93 -6.82 -26.50
N SER A 84 -0.63 -5.58 -26.87
CA SER A 84 0.66 -5.21 -27.45
C SER A 84 1.48 -4.40 -26.45
N LEU A 85 2.61 -4.96 -26.01
CA LEU A 85 3.58 -4.29 -25.13
C LEU A 85 4.80 -3.89 -25.95
N ASN A 86 5.17 -2.60 -25.88
CA ASN A 86 6.38 -2.08 -26.53
C ASN A 86 7.20 -1.32 -25.49
N ILE A 87 8.37 -1.83 -25.15
CA ILE A 87 9.26 -1.20 -24.17
C ILE A 87 10.55 -0.83 -24.87
N ASN A 88 10.88 0.46 -24.86
CA ASN A 88 12.14 0.96 -25.37
C ASN A 88 13.27 0.73 -24.35
N ARG A 89 14.53 0.75 -24.79
CA ARG A 89 15.70 0.52 -23.92
C ARG A 89 15.75 1.48 -22.74
N ASP A 90 15.49 2.77 -22.98
CA ASP A 90 15.52 3.79 -21.94
C ASP A 90 14.38 3.60 -20.93
N GLN A 91 13.18 3.27 -21.41
CA GLN A 91 12.03 2.94 -20.56
C GLN A 91 12.30 1.69 -19.70
N TYR A 92 12.99 0.69 -20.24
CA TYR A 92 13.38 -0.50 -19.49
C TYR A 92 14.35 -0.16 -18.36
N SER A 93 15.34 0.68 -18.64
CA SER A 93 16.26 1.20 -17.62
C SER A 93 15.49 1.94 -16.52
N ASP A 94 14.59 2.85 -16.88
CA ASP A 94 13.78 3.59 -15.91
C ASP A 94 12.88 2.69 -15.06
N LEU A 95 12.32 1.63 -15.68
CA LEU A 95 11.52 0.63 -14.97
C LEU A 95 12.34 -0.10 -13.90
N LEU A 96 13.59 -0.46 -14.19
CA LEU A 96 14.48 -1.06 -13.20
C LEU A 96 14.76 -0.10 -12.04
N HIS A 97 15.04 1.18 -12.32
CA HIS A 97 15.21 2.19 -11.27
C HIS A 97 13.95 2.37 -10.42
N LEU A 98 12.75 2.32 -11.04
CA LEU A 98 11.49 2.39 -10.30
C LEU A 98 11.32 1.18 -9.37
N LEU A 99 11.67 -0.02 -9.83
CA LEU A 99 11.60 -1.23 -9.00
C LEU A 99 12.54 -1.13 -7.78
N GLU A 100 13.77 -0.65 -7.97
CA GLU A 100 14.69 -0.38 -6.86
C GLU A 100 14.12 0.71 -5.93
N PHE A 101 13.57 1.78 -6.50
CA PHE A 101 12.96 2.86 -5.74
C PHE A 101 11.73 2.39 -4.94
N ARG A 102 10.99 1.39 -5.41
CA ARG A 102 9.88 0.80 -4.65
C ARG A 102 10.37 0.16 -3.36
N ASP A 103 11.47 -0.59 -3.42
CA ASP A 103 12.07 -1.18 -2.23
C ASP A 103 12.58 -0.10 -1.28
N TYR A 104 13.20 0.96 -1.83
CA TYR A 104 13.56 2.14 -1.07
C TYR A 104 12.34 2.78 -0.39
N LEU A 105 11.24 3.01 -1.09
CA LEU A 105 10.00 3.61 -0.54
C LEU A 105 9.38 2.75 0.56
N SER A 106 9.43 1.42 0.43
CA SER A 106 8.95 0.50 1.46
C SER A 106 9.73 0.69 2.77
N VAL A 107 11.06 0.76 2.67
CA VAL A 107 11.95 1.05 3.79
C VAL A 107 11.71 2.48 4.31
N GLN A 108 11.61 3.46 3.42
CA GLN A 108 11.39 4.86 3.75
C GLN A 108 10.08 5.04 4.52
N SER A 109 9.00 4.38 4.10
CA SER A 109 7.69 4.44 4.76
C SER A 109 7.73 3.96 6.22
N LYS A 110 8.66 3.05 6.57
CA LYS A 110 8.86 2.61 7.95
C LYS A 110 9.47 3.72 8.82
N TYR A 111 10.41 4.49 8.27
CA TYR A 111 11.22 5.44 9.03
C TYR A 111 10.78 6.91 8.90
N ILE A 112 10.01 7.28 7.88
CA ILE A 112 9.55 8.68 7.63
C ILE A 112 8.87 9.31 8.86
N LYS A 113 8.18 8.51 9.68
CA LYS A 113 7.50 8.99 10.89
C LYS A 113 8.43 9.62 11.94
N TYR A 114 9.74 9.33 11.88
CA TYR A 114 10.74 9.93 12.76
C TYR A 114 11.43 11.14 12.13
N ARG A 115 11.04 11.55 10.92
CA ARG A 115 11.67 12.66 10.21
C ARG A 115 11.45 13.95 11.00
N ILE A 116 12.55 14.51 11.49
CA ILE A 116 12.57 15.78 12.23
C ILE A 116 12.10 16.89 11.28
N SER A 117 11.10 17.67 11.71
CA SER A 117 10.59 18.83 10.98
C SER A 117 11.69 19.85 10.70
N ASN A 118 11.58 20.54 9.56
CA ASN A 118 12.59 21.51 9.14
C ASN A 118 12.68 22.73 10.06
N ASP A 119 11.66 22.98 10.90
CA ASP A 119 11.52 24.15 11.77
C ASP A 119 12.57 24.25 12.88
N ILE A 120 13.30 23.17 13.16
CA ILE A 120 14.36 23.16 14.17
C ILE A 120 15.63 23.79 13.57
N ILE A 121 16.21 24.80 14.23
CA ILE A 121 17.45 25.50 13.81
C ILE A 121 18.68 24.64 14.14
N GLU A 122 18.69 23.38 13.72
CA GLU A 122 19.83 22.46 13.87
C GLU A 122 20.60 22.32 12.55
N LYS A 123 21.92 22.09 12.65
CA LYS A 123 22.76 21.77 11.49
C LYS A 123 22.22 20.52 10.77
N PRO A 124 22.22 20.49 9.42
CA PRO A 124 21.63 19.40 8.66
C PRO A 124 22.25 18.04 8.97
N THR A 125 23.54 17.99 9.31
CA THR A 125 24.24 16.75 9.70
C THR A 125 23.72 16.19 11.02
N VAL A 126 23.49 17.04 12.03
CA VAL A 126 23.00 16.61 13.35
C VAL A 126 21.59 16.05 13.23
N LYS A 127 20.73 16.71 12.44
CA LYS A 127 19.37 16.22 12.14
C LYS A 127 19.37 14.83 11.52
N LYS A 128 20.27 14.55 10.57
CA LYS A 128 20.39 13.24 9.93
C LYS A 128 20.79 12.14 10.92
N TRP A 129 21.74 12.43 11.81
CA TRP A 129 22.18 11.46 12.83
C TRP A 129 21.10 11.21 13.88
N LYS A 130 20.44 12.26 14.35
CA LYS A 130 19.34 12.14 15.31
C LYS A 130 18.17 11.36 14.70
N PHE A 131 17.82 11.64 13.45
CA PHE A 131 16.87 10.84 12.68
C PHE A 131 17.28 9.36 12.61
N ALA A 132 18.52 9.06 12.21
CA ALA A 132 19.00 7.69 12.10
C ALA A 132 18.96 6.95 13.45
N TYR A 133 19.36 7.62 14.53
CA TYR A 133 19.30 7.07 15.88
C TYR A 133 17.86 6.78 16.32
N GLU A 134 16.97 7.76 16.24
CA GLU A 134 15.57 7.62 16.64
C GLU A 134 14.85 6.56 15.80
N ALA A 135 15.14 6.52 14.49
CA ALA A 135 14.59 5.53 13.57
C ALA A 135 14.95 4.10 13.99
N ILE A 136 16.22 3.81 14.28
CA ILE A 136 16.68 2.47 14.67
C ILE A 136 16.19 2.12 16.08
N VAL A 137 16.34 3.03 17.04
CA VAL A 137 15.98 2.77 18.44
C VAL A 137 14.49 2.48 18.59
N ASN A 138 13.62 3.24 17.94
CA ASN A 138 12.19 3.08 18.10
C ASN A 138 11.60 1.92 17.28
N GLU A 139 12.24 1.51 16.19
CA GLU A 139 11.75 0.41 15.34
C GLU A 139 12.34 -0.95 15.69
N GLU A 140 13.64 -1.01 16.02
CA GLU A 140 14.33 -2.30 16.17
C GLU A 140 14.69 -2.64 17.61
N VAL A 141 15.04 -1.63 18.41
CA VAL A 141 15.58 -1.85 19.76
C VAL A 141 14.44 -1.84 20.79
N ARG A 142 13.74 -0.70 20.95
CA ARG A 142 12.70 -0.52 21.98
C ARG A 142 11.58 -1.55 21.90
N PRO A 143 10.99 -1.88 20.74
CA PRO A 143 9.89 -2.84 20.70
C PRO A 143 10.30 -4.22 21.22
N LYS A 144 11.54 -4.65 20.93
CA LYS A 144 12.08 -5.93 21.42
C LYS A 144 12.25 -5.90 22.94
N PHE A 145 12.77 -4.83 23.53
CA PHE A 145 12.90 -4.75 24.98
C PHE A 145 11.55 -4.59 25.69
N GLU A 146 10.67 -3.76 25.13
CA GLU A 146 9.35 -3.51 25.70
C GLU A 146 8.48 -4.76 25.69
N CYS A 147 8.57 -5.62 24.68
CA CYS A 147 7.77 -6.85 24.66
C CYS A 147 8.16 -7.85 25.76
N TYR A 148 9.40 -7.81 26.27
CA TYR A 148 9.84 -8.64 27.41
C TYR A 148 9.54 -8.04 28.79
N LYS A 149 9.02 -6.81 28.87
CA LYS A 149 8.61 -6.25 30.17
C LYS A 149 7.41 -7.02 30.71
N TRP A 150 7.49 -7.47 31.97
CA TRP A 150 6.41 -8.22 32.63
C TRP A 150 5.05 -7.51 32.55
N GLU A 151 5.03 -6.18 32.65
CA GLU A 151 3.82 -5.37 32.50
C GLU A 151 3.15 -5.54 31.13
N ASN A 152 3.96 -5.53 30.06
CA ASN A 152 3.47 -5.69 28.69
C ASN A 152 3.07 -7.14 28.40
N ILE A 153 3.79 -8.12 28.96
CA ILE A 153 3.41 -9.54 28.89
C ILE A 153 2.05 -9.75 29.57
N LYS A 154 1.87 -9.21 30.78
CA LYS A 154 0.60 -9.30 31.52
C LYS A 154 -0.54 -8.65 30.74
N LEU A 155 -0.33 -7.44 30.22
CA LEU A 155 -1.31 -6.72 29.42
C LEU A 155 -1.64 -7.47 28.11
N HIS A 156 -0.67 -8.14 27.49
CA HIS A 156 -0.91 -9.02 26.34
C HIS A 156 -1.78 -10.23 26.73
N LEU A 157 -1.45 -10.92 27.83
CA LEU A 157 -2.23 -12.05 28.33
C LEU A 157 -3.67 -11.65 28.69
N ASP A 158 -3.86 -10.51 29.35
CA ASP A 158 -5.18 -10.00 29.71
C ASP A 158 -6.02 -9.67 28.48
N ARG A 159 -5.41 -9.11 27.43
CA ARG A 159 -6.07 -8.91 26.12
C ARG A 159 -6.41 -10.23 25.44
N CYS A 160 -5.54 -11.23 25.49
CA CYS A 160 -5.83 -12.57 24.95
C CYS A 160 -7.01 -13.24 25.68
N ARG A 161 -7.10 -13.04 27.00
CA ARG A 161 -8.26 -13.48 27.80
C ARG A 161 -9.54 -12.74 27.42
N GLU A 162 -9.49 -11.42 27.26
CA GLU A 162 -10.63 -10.61 26.79
C GLU A 162 -11.10 -11.05 25.40
N TYR A 163 -10.17 -11.28 24.47
CA TYR A 163 -10.51 -11.76 23.13
C TYR A 163 -11.14 -13.16 23.18
N ARG A 164 -10.58 -14.07 23.99
CA ARG A 164 -11.11 -15.43 24.18
C ARG A 164 -12.52 -15.40 24.77
N SER A 165 -12.80 -14.53 25.74
CA SER A 165 -14.13 -14.44 26.35
C SER A 165 -15.17 -13.90 25.37
N ILE A 166 -14.84 -12.86 24.60
CA ILE A 166 -15.71 -12.33 23.55
C ILE A 166 -15.96 -13.40 22.49
N HIS A 167 -14.92 -14.09 22.02
CA HIS A 167 -15.06 -15.14 21.03
C HIS A 167 -15.90 -16.33 21.53
N PHE A 168 -15.76 -16.70 22.80
CA PHE A 168 -16.61 -17.74 23.39
C PHE A 168 -18.08 -17.31 23.45
N GLN A 169 -18.36 -16.04 23.77
CA GLN A 169 -19.72 -15.50 23.70
C GLN A 169 -20.27 -15.46 22.26
N GLU A 170 -19.41 -15.23 21.26
CA GLU A 170 -19.81 -15.25 19.85
C GLU A 170 -20.27 -16.65 19.44
N LEU A 171 -19.52 -17.68 19.84
CA LEU A 171 -19.90 -19.08 19.60
C LEU A 171 -21.23 -19.44 20.26
N LEU A 172 -21.53 -18.85 21.42
CA LEU A 172 -22.79 -19.01 22.13
C LEU A 172 -23.94 -18.13 21.59
N GLY A 173 -23.68 -17.29 20.58
CA GLY A 173 -24.69 -16.41 19.97
C GLY A 173 -25.14 -15.24 20.85
N LYS A 174 -24.42 -14.91 21.92
CA LYS A 174 -24.81 -13.90 22.93
C LYS A 174 -24.15 -12.53 22.75
N THR A 175 -23.44 -12.30 21.65
CA THR A 175 -22.58 -11.13 21.46
C THR A 175 -23.21 -10.06 20.59
N THR A 176 -23.02 -8.80 20.97
CA THR A 176 -23.42 -7.62 20.18
C THR A 176 -22.41 -7.33 19.06
N VAL A 177 -22.89 -6.88 17.91
CA VAL A 177 -22.06 -6.54 16.72
C VAL A 177 -20.93 -5.55 17.05
N GLU A 178 -21.15 -4.60 17.96
CA GLU A 178 -20.15 -3.61 18.38
C GLU A 178 -18.98 -4.22 19.18
N GLN A 179 -19.25 -5.19 20.05
CA GLN A 179 -18.21 -5.86 20.83
C GLN A 179 -17.29 -6.69 19.94
N LYS A 180 -17.87 -7.30 18.91
CA LYS A 180 -17.15 -8.02 17.86
C LYS A 180 -16.22 -7.12 17.06
N GLN A 181 -16.72 -6.00 16.53
CA GLN A 181 -15.91 -5.05 15.77
C GLN A 181 -14.77 -4.47 16.62
N ARG A 182 -15.05 -4.13 17.89
CA ARG A 182 -14.03 -3.64 18.82
C ARG A 182 -12.94 -4.70 19.10
N ALA A 183 -13.33 -5.96 19.29
CA ALA A 183 -12.39 -7.06 19.49
C ALA A 183 -11.51 -7.30 18.25
N GLU A 184 -12.10 -7.28 17.05
CA GLU A 184 -11.37 -7.44 15.78
C GLU A 184 -10.39 -6.28 15.51
N VAL A 185 -10.79 -5.03 15.78
CA VAL A 185 -9.91 -3.85 15.67
C VAL A 185 -8.77 -3.92 16.69
N LYS A 186 -9.06 -4.28 17.95
CA LYS A 186 -8.03 -4.49 18.99
C LYS A 186 -7.06 -5.61 18.60
N TYR A 187 -7.55 -6.69 17.99
CA TYR A 187 -6.71 -7.78 17.50
C TYR A 187 -5.82 -7.29 16.34
N ASN A 188 -6.40 -6.75 15.27
CA ASN A 188 -5.67 -6.36 14.05
C ASN A 188 -4.60 -5.27 14.27
N THR A 189 -4.88 -4.29 15.14
CA THR A 189 -3.88 -3.28 15.53
C THR A 189 -2.66 -3.90 16.21
N ASN A 190 -2.85 -4.95 17.01
CA ASN A 190 -1.77 -5.69 17.63
C ASN A 190 -1.02 -6.58 16.63
N TYR A 191 -1.69 -7.24 15.67
CA TYR A 191 -0.99 -8.06 14.65
C TYR A 191 -0.04 -7.24 13.77
N ARG A 192 -0.44 -6.03 13.42
CA ARG A 192 0.39 -5.12 12.61
C ARG A 192 1.63 -4.61 13.38
N ASN A 193 1.53 -4.53 14.71
CA ASN A 193 2.63 -4.12 15.57
C ASN A 193 3.52 -5.31 16.00
N ASN A 194 2.95 -6.49 16.23
CA ASN A 194 3.64 -7.70 16.66
C ASN A 194 4.17 -8.59 15.51
N SER A 195 3.81 -8.36 14.24
CA SER A 195 4.41 -9.10 13.12
C SER A 195 5.93 -8.92 13.05
N LYS A 196 6.47 -7.84 13.63
CA LYS A 196 7.91 -7.57 13.81
C LYS A 196 8.56 -8.34 14.97
N SER A 197 7.77 -8.98 15.84
CA SER A 197 8.21 -9.70 17.05
C SER A 197 7.82 -11.19 17.04
N ARG A 198 7.38 -11.72 15.88
CA ARG A 198 6.84 -13.08 15.74
C ARG A 198 7.81 -14.23 15.99
N PHE A 199 9.12 -13.97 16.07
CA PHE A 199 10.11 -15.04 16.28
C PHE A 199 10.35 -15.41 17.75
N ILE A 200 9.67 -14.77 18.71
CA ILE A 200 10.05 -14.87 20.12
C ILE A 200 9.03 -15.62 20.99
N TYR A 201 7.75 -15.65 20.61
CA TYR A 201 6.67 -16.15 21.49
C TYR A 201 6.10 -17.50 21.08
N SER A 202 6.85 -18.33 20.35
CA SER A 202 6.45 -19.68 19.93
C SER A 202 7.01 -20.82 20.82
N ILE A 203 7.31 -20.52 22.08
CA ILE A 203 7.67 -21.51 23.12
C ILE A 203 6.55 -21.51 24.15
#